data_AF-A0A1I5IU98-F1
#
_entry.id   AF-A0A1I5IU98-F1
#
_cell.length_a   1.000
_cell.length_b   1.000
_cell.length_c   1.000
_cell.angle_alpha   90.00
_cell.angle_beta   90.00
_cell.angle_gamma   90.00
#
_symmetry.space_group_name_H-M   'P 1'
#
loop_
_entity.id
_entity.type
_entity.pdbx_description
1 polymer ?
#
loop_
_entity_poly.entity_id
_entity_poly.type
_entity_poly.pdbx_seq_one_letter_code
_entity_poly.pdbx_strand_id
1 'polypeptide(L)'
;MKKNNMLLVGFTVQGYDLRDGSGFEDFTAVVVSGSIIDVEYGLICSYRKRGFELTSVIRDETFAFNPTNLHHFFKNGSFEGLEVIQL
;
A
#
# COMPACT_ATOMS: atom_id res chain seq x y z
N MET A 1 6.92 -15.41 16.55
CA MET A 1 6.91 -14.18 15.73
C MET A 1 8.29 -13.57 15.74
N LYS A 2 9.00 -13.54 14.60
CA LYS A 2 10.32 -12.88 14.49
C LYS A 2 10.12 -11.35 14.48
N LYS A 3 11.06 -10.63 15.11
CA LYS A 3 11.03 -9.19 15.45
C LYS A 3 10.52 -8.29 14.31
N ASN A 4 9.42 -7.57 14.55
CA ASN A 4 9.06 -6.28 13.95
C ASN A 4 9.21 -6.14 12.42
N ASN A 5 8.84 -7.15 11.64
CA ASN A 5 8.72 -6.96 10.20
C ASN A 5 7.47 -6.12 9.92
N MET A 6 7.66 -4.94 9.34
CA MET A 6 6.62 -4.13 8.72
C MET A 6 6.56 -4.47 7.23
N LEU A 7 5.40 -4.23 6.61
CA LEU A 7 5.23 -4.37 5.17
C LEU A 7 5.11 -2.99 4.55
N LEU A 8 5.74 -2.75 3.41
CA LEU A 8 5.38 -1.67 2.51
C LEU A 8 4.54 -2.30 1.41
N VAL A 9 3.27 -1.92 1.32
CA VAL A 9 2.33 -2.49 0.35
C VAL A 9 1.91 -1.41 -0.62
N GLY A 10 2.15 -1.63 -1.91
CA GLY A 10 1.60 -0.84 -3.01
C GLY A 10 0.19 -1.30 -3.36
N PHE A 11 -0.71 -0.34 -3.56
CA PHE A 11 -2.08 -0.56 -3.98
C PHE A 11 -2.42 0.28 -5.20
N THR A 12 -2.93 -0.37 -6.24
CA THR A 12 -3.67 0.29 -7.31
C THR A 12 -5.16 0.32 -6.94
N VAL A 13 -5.75 1.51 -6.94
CA VAL A 13 -7.15 1.75 -6.63
C VAL A 13 -7.84 2.24 -7.90
N GLN A 14 -8.93 1.59 -8.29
CA GLN A 14 -9.71 1.99 -9.45
C GLN A 14 -11.17 2.19 -9.07
N GLY A 15 -11.85 3.05 -9.83
CA GLY A 15 -13.26 3.30 -9.63
C GLY A 15 -13.80 4.47 -10.43
N TYR A 16 -14.79 5.14 -9.87
CA TYR A 16 -15.44 6.31 -10.45
C TYR A 16 -15.35 7.53 -9.52
N ASP A 17 -15.10 8.69 -10.11
CA ASP A 17 -15.29 9.96 -9.45
C ASP A 17 -16.77 10.36 -9.52
N LEU A 18 -17.44 10.41 -8.37
CA LEU A 18 -18.88 10.71 -8.31
C LEU A 18 -19.19 12.19 -8.61
N ARG A 19 -18.17 13.06 -8.68
CA ARG A 19 -18.33 14.49 -8.95
C ARG A 19 -18.53 14.78 -10.43
N ASP A 20 -17.93 13.99 -11.30
CA ASP A 20 -17.98 14.18 -12.75
C ASP A 20 -18.33 12.90 -13.54
N GLY A 21 -18.46 11.76 -12.86
CA GLY A 21 -18.80 10.47 -13.46
C GLY A 21 -17.66 9.80 -14.22
N SER A 22 -16.44 10.33 -14.16
CA SER A 22 -15.29 9.77 -14.85
C SER A 22 -14.73 8.53 -14.14
N GLY A 23 -14.12 7.63 -14.93
CA GLY A 23 -13.31 6.54 -14.36
C GLY A 23 -11.97 7.08 -13.87
N PHE A 24 -11.45 6.54 -12.77
CA PHE A 24 -10.14 6.89 -12.24
C PHE A 24 -9.32 5.65 -11.89
N GLU A 25 -8.01 5.86 -11.89
CA GLU A 25 -7.01 4.95 -11.34
C GLU A 25 -6.01 5.79 -10.54
N ASP A 26 -5.66 5.32 -9.34
CA ASP A 26 -4.69 5.97 -8.47
C ASP A 26 -3.77 4.92 -7.83
N PHE A 27 -2.51 5.29 -7.58
CA PHE A 27 -1.52 4.42 -6.94
C PHE A 27 -1.14 4.98 -5.58
N THR A 28 -1.19 4.13 -4.55
CA THR A 28 -0.81 4.51 -3.19
C THR A 28 0.00 3.41 -2.52
N ALA A 29 1.01 3.79 -1.73
CA ALA A 29 1.82 2.86 -0.97
C ALA A 29 1.69 3.15 0.52
N VAL A 30 1.51 2.10 1.33
CA VAL A 30 1.27 2.22 2.77
C VAL A 30 2.18 1.28 3.55
N VAL A 31 2.76 1.79 4.64
CA VAL A 31 3.45 0.96 5.63
C VAL A 31 2.43 0.30 6.54
N VAL A 32 2.44 -1.02 6.58
CA VAL A 32 1.52 -1.88 7.32
C VAL A 32 2.28 -2.58 8.44
N SER A 33 1.96 -2.22 9.69
CA SER A 33 2.46 -2.89 10.89
C SER A 33 1.44 -3.87 11.50
N GLY A 34 0.42 -4.25 10.73
CA GLY A 34 -0.74 -5.03 11.16
C GLY A 34 -1.43 -5.76 10.00
N SER A 35 -2.76 -5.77 9.99
CA SER A 35 -3.55 -6.43 8.94
C SER A 35 -3.58 -5.58 7.66
N ILE A 36 -3.21 -6.18 6.52
CA ILE A 36 -3.35 -5.55 5.20
C ILE A 36 -4.84 -5.26 4.89
N ILE A 37 -5.74 -6.14 5.33
CA ILE A 37 -7.19 -5.99 5.09
C ILE A 37 -7.74 -4.73 5.78
N ASP A 38 -7.26 -4.42 6.99
CA ASP A 38 -7.69 -3.22 7.71
C ASP A 38 -7.23 -1.95 6.97
N VAL A 39 -6.04 -2.01 6.36
CA VAL A 39 -5.51 -0.92 5.53
C VAL A 39 -6.32 -0.75 4.26
N GLU A 40 -6.69 -1.83 3.57
CA GLU A 40 -7.57 -1.79 2.40
C GLU A 40 -8.93 -1.17 2.73
N TYR A 41 -9.52 -1.57 3.85
CA TYR A 41 -10.76 -0.98 4.33
C TYR A 41 -10.61 0.53 4.64
N GLY A 42 -9.47 0.91 5.23
CA GLY A 42 -9.11 2.31 5.45
C GLY A 42 -8.99 3.11 4.14
N LEU A 43 -8.37 2.54 3.11
CA LEU A 43 -8.29 3.13 1.78
C LEU A 43 -9.68 3.34 1.20
N ILE A 44 -10.52 2.30 1.18
CA ILE A 44 -11.90 2.39 0.70
C ILE A 44 -12.66 3.53 1.39
N CYS A 45 -12.57 3.60 2.73
CA CYS A 45 -13.18 4.68 3.50
C CYS A 45 -12.65 6.06 3.13
N SER A 46 -11.35 6.21 2.92
CA SER A 46 -10.71 7.48 2.58
C SER A 46 -11.14 8.01 1.21
N TYR A 47 -11.14 7.15 0.19
CA TYR A 47 -11.57 7.51 -1.17
C TYR A 47 -13.07 7.82 -1.21
N ARG A 48 -13.92 7.05 -0.52
CA ARG A 48 -15.35 7.36 -0.39
C ARG A 48 -15.60 8.75 0.20
N LYS A 49 -14.87 9.14 1.24
CA LYS A 49 -14.96 10.49 1.83
C LYS A 49 -14.56 11.60 0.86
N ARG A 50 -13.72 11.29 -0.14
CA ARG A 50 -13.30 12.23 -1.20
C ARG A 50 -14.24 12.25 -2.41
N GLY A 51 -15.32 11.48 -2.39
CA GLY A 51 -16.31 11.42 -3.47
C GLY A 51 -16.00 10.38 -4.54
N PHE A 52 -15.24 9.33 -4.21
CA PHE A 52 -14.96 8.25 -5.14
C PHE A 52 -15.71 6.97 -4.76
N GLU A 53 -16.22 6.26 -5.77
CA GLU A 53 -16.74 4.90 -5.64
C GLU A 53 -15.71 3.92 -6.21
N LEU A 54 -15.19 3.02 -5.37
CA LEU A 54 -14.14 2.08 -5.78
C LEU A 54 -14.77 0.82 -6.35
N THR A 55 -14.22 0.36 -7.47
CA THR A 55 -14.54 -0.93 -8.09
C THR A 55 -13.51 -2.00 -7.74
N SER A 56 -12.25 -1.60 -7.50
CA SER A 56 -11.16 -2.52 -7.17
C SER A 56 -10.12 -1.86 -6.26
N VAL A 57 -9.51 -2.68 -5.42
CA VAL A 57 -8.27 -2.39 -4.70
C VAL A 57 -7.35 -3.57 -4.98
N ILE A 58 -6.29 -3.34 -5.74
CA ILE A 58 -5.36 -4.36 -6.21
C ILE A 58 -4.07 -4.18 -5.43
N ARG A 59 -3.55 -5.27 -4.84
CA ARG A 59 -2.21 -5.29 -4.22
C ARG A 59 -1.19 -5.55 -5.32
N ASP A 60 -0.28 -4.62 -5.56
CA ASP A 60 0.75 -4.78 -6.58
C ASP A 60 2.00 -5.43 -6.00
N GLU A 61 2.78 -4.67 -5.21
CA GLU A 61 4.05 -5.12 -4.65
C GLU A 61 4.03 -5.01 -3.13
N THR A 62 4.46 -6.08 -2.45
CA THR A 62 4.63 -6.08 -0.99
C THR A 62 6.09 -6.30 -0.65
N PHE A 63 6.68 -5.39 0.12
CA PHE A 63 8.05 -5.51 0.63
C PHE A 63 8.02 -5.71 2.13
N ALA A 64 8.64 -6.78 2.62
CA ALA A 64 8.90 -6.93 4.04
C ALA A 64 10.18 -6.21 4.43
N PHE A 65 10.11 -5.41 5.48
CA PHE A 65 11.26 -4.69 6.00
C PHE A 65 11.23 -4.62 7.52
N ASN A 66 12.42 -4.48 8.10
CA ASN A 66 12.57 -4.07 9.49
C ASN A 66 13.26 -2.69 9.53
N PRO A 67 13.30 -2.00 10.69
CA PRO A 67 13.89 -0.66 10.79
C PRO A 67 15.35 -0.59 10.29
N THR A 68 16.14 -1.64 10.48
CA THR A 68 17.53 -1.70 10.04
C THR A 68 17.62 -1.73 8.51
N ASN A 69 16.82 -2.58 7.86
CA ASN A 69 16.78 -2.70 6.40
C ASN A 69 16.33 -1.38 5.76
N LEU A 70 15.35 -0.70 6.38
CA LEU A 70 14.87 0.61 5.93
C LEU A 70 15.94 1.70 6.09
N HIS A 71 16.66 1.71 7.22
CA HIS A 71 17.78 2.64 7.43
C HIS A 71 18.88 2.45 6.37
N HIS A 72 19.21 1.20 6.04
CA HIS A 72 20.16 0.90 4.97
C HIS A 72 19.67 1.34 3.60
N PHE A 73 18.39 1.12 3.27
CA PHE A 73 17.78 1.59 2.03
C PHE A 73 17.91 3.11 1.88
N PHE A 74 17.52 3.89 2.90
CA PHE A 74 17.62 5.35 2.84
C PHE A 74 19.06 5.86 2.81
N LYS A 75 20.00 5.14 3.43
CA LYS A 75 21.40 5.56 3.46
C LYS A 75 22.12 5.28 2.14
N ASN A 76 21.83 4.15 1.51
CA ASN A 76 22.63 3.62 0.40
C ASN A 76 21.85 3.50 -0.92
N GLY A 77 20.54 3.74 -0.93
CA GLY A 77 19.66 3.56 -2.09
C GLY A 77 19.52 2.09 -2.54
N SER A 78 19.95 1.14 -1.70
CA SER A 78 19.99 -0.28 -2.04
C SER A 78 18.79 -1.02 -1.44
N PHE A 79 18.14 -1.82 -2.27
CA PHE A 79 17.09 -2.75 -1.83
C PHE A 79 17.68 -4.06 -1.28
N GLU A 80 19.01 -4.20 -1.21
CA GLU A 80 19.65 -5.36 -0.58
C GLU A 80 19.20 -5.52 0.87
N GLY A 81 18.45 -6.59 1.14
CA GLY A 81 17.88 -6.90 2.44
C GLY A 81 16.38 -6.62 2.57
N LEU A 82 15.72 -6.07 1.55
CA LEU A 82 14.26 -6.07 1.48
C LEU A 82 13.78 -7.42 0.92
N GLU A 83 12.85 -8.07 1.61
CA GLU A 83 12.23 -9.31 1.14
C GLU A 83 11.01 -8.95 0.27
N VAL A 84 11.08 -9.25 -1.04
CA VAL A 84 9.92 -9.08 -1.94
C VAL A 84 8.96 -10.24 -1.69
N ILE A 85 7.73 -9.91 -1.31
CA ILE A 85 6.63 -10.85 -1.16
C ILE A 85 5.75 -10.68 -2.41
N GLN A 86 5.88 -11.61 -3.35
CA GLN A 86 4.91 -11.74 -4.44
C GLN A 86 3.67 -12.45 -3.88
N LEU A 87 2.50 -11.82 -4.05
CA LEU A 87 1.20 -12.34 -3.62
C LEU A 87 0.54 -13.14 -4.75
#